data_AF-A0A425D8M5-F1
#
_entry.id   AF-A0A425D8M5-F1
#
_cell.length_a   1.000
_cell.length_b   1.000
_cell.length_c   1.000
_cell.angle_alpha   90.00
_cell.angle_beta   90.00
_cell.angle_gamma   90.00
#
_symmetry.space_group_name_H-M   'P 1'
#
loop_
_entity.id
_entity.type
_entity.pdbx_description
1 polymer ?
#
loop_
_entity_poly.entity_id
_entity_poly.type
_entity_poly.pdbx_seq_one_letter_code
_entity_poly.pdbx_strand_id
1 'polypeptide(L)'
;MLPDSKTMRAASAITSIALVVSVLLPCAQVLADEVSTTAPVVQWYAPFLSGGGYCSEAISFVGAVDNVKSPLFSLRITQHGDSVNPSFSTTLPTDIQALFRSHWFTSPSATPPTIAICHSEPGAWNPPRYQTSLCPPQGTEYAIGRTMFETDRLPSGWAQRMDDIMDEIWVPTMFAKSIFEAAGVPPNKVVVVPEAIDVEFFDPDTATPLPSKTTTTLSHGSNDRWEERKGWKSLLKAYLAAFSRADDDVVLVLLTNAYHSSSDFAVR
;
A
#
# COMPACT_ATOMS: atom_id res chain seq x y z
N MET A 1 11.13 -2.10 -24.73
CA MET A 1 11.49 -3.48 -24.31
C MET A 1 11.00 -3.63 -22.88
N LEU A 2 9.88 -4.34 -22.68
CA LEU A 2 9.46 -4.72 -21.32
C LEU A 2 10.51 -5.69 -20.76
N PRO A 3 10.89 -5.59 -19.48
CA PRO A 3 11.83 -6.52 -18.88
C PRO A 3 11.28 -7.96 -18.96
N ASP A 4 12.19 -8.92 -19.17
CA ASP A 4 11.83 -10.34 -19.31
C ASP A 4 11.28 -10.91 -17.98
N SER A 5 10.44 -11.94 -18.03
CA SER A 5 9.68 -12.44 -16.85
C SER A 5 10.58 -12.86 -15.69
N LYS A 6 11.79 -13.35 -15.98
CA LYS A 6 12.82 -13.68 -14.98
C LYS A 6 13.32 -12.46 -14.21
N THR A 7 13.49 -11.33 -14.88
CA THR A 7 13.92 -10.06 -14.26
C THR A 7 12.85 -9.49 -13.32
N MET A 8 11.57 -9.64 -13.66
CA MET A 8 10.46 -9.23 -12.80
C MET A 8 10.34 -10.09 -11.54
N ARG A 9 10.51 -11.42 -11.66
CA ARG A 9 10.53 -12.34 -10.51
C ARG A 9 11.71 -12.05 -9.56
N ALA A 10 12.89 -11.71 -10.09
CA ALA A 10 14.04 -11.32 -9.28
C ALA A 10 13.80 -9.99 -8.52
N ALA A 11 13.20 -8.98 -9.16
CA ALA A 11 12.85 -7.72 -8.49
C ALA A 11 11.82 -7.92 -7.36
N SER A 12 10.80 -8.76 -7.57
CA SER A 12 9.82 -9.10 -6.53
C SER A 12 10.43 -9.86 -5.35
N ALA A 13 11.35 -10.79 -5.62
CA ALA A 13 12.11 -11.46 -4.57
C ALA A 13 12.96 -10.48 -3.76
N ILE A 14 13.58 -9.47 -4.41
CA ILE A 14 14.36 -8.43 -3.72
C ILE A 14 13.46 -7.53 -2.87
N THR A 15 12.27 -7.12 -3.35
CA THR A 15 11.31 -6.33 -2.56
C THR A 15 10.77 -7.13 -1.37
N SER A 16 10.48 -8.42 -1.58
CA SER A 16 10.06 -9.33 -0.51
C SER A 16 11.17 -9.52 0.53
N ILE A 17 12.42 -9.70 0.10
CA ILE A 17 13.58 -9.78 1.00
C ILE A 17 13.77 -8.46 1.75
N ALA A 18 13.67 -7.31 1.08
CA ALA A 18 13.80 -5.99 1.72
C ALA A 18 12.72 -5.77 2.77
N LEU A 19 11.45 -6.10 2.47
CA LEU A 19 10.35 -6.05 3.43
C LEU A 19 10.60 -6.98 4.62
N VAL A 20 10.99 -8.23 4.36
CA VAL A 20 11.26 -9.22 5.41
C VAL A 20 12.43 -8.79 6.28
N VAL A 21 13.49 -8.25 5.69
CA VAL A 21 14.63 -7.66 6.41
C VAL A 21 14.17 -6.45 7.23
N SER A 22 13.37 -5.55 6.67
CA SER A 22 12.79 -4.40 7.37
C SER A 22 11.83 -4.77 8.50
N VAL A 23 11.21 -5.95 8.47
CA VAL A 23 10.41 -6.48 9.59
C VAL A 23 11.29 -7.23 10.61
N LEU A 24 12.27 -8.00 10.15
CA LEU A 24 13.13 -8.80 11.01
C LEU A 24 14.17 -7.97 11.76
N LEU A 25 14.64 -6.83 11.22
CA LEU A 25 15.59 -5.95 11.91
C LEU A 25 15.00 -5.36 13.20
N PRO A 26 13.81 -4.73 13.18
CA PRO A 26 13.15 -4.28 14.40
C PRO A 26 12.90 -5.44 15.38
N CYS A 27 12.46 -6.61 14.89
CA CYS A 27 12.33 -7.80 15.73
C CYS A 27 13.66 -8.18 16.41
N ALA A 28 14.77 -8.13 15.68
CA ALA A 28 16.09 -8.44 16.21
C ALA A 28 16.58 -7.37 17.22
N GLN A 29 16.26 -6.10 17.00
CA GLN A 29 16.56 -5.01 17.94
C GLN A 29 15.82 -5.21 19.26
N VAL A 30 14.50 -5.45 19.20
CA VAL A 30 13.69 -5.75 20.39
C VAL A 30 14.22 -6.99 21.11
N LEU A 31 14.49 -8.08 20.38
CA LEU A 31 14.98 -9.33 20.97
C LEU A 31 16.39 -9.20 21.60
N ALA A 32 17.19 -8.23 21.16
CA ALA A 32 18.51 -7.97 21.72
C ALA A 32 18.45 -7.16 23.02
N ASP A 33 17.37 -6.40 23.27
CA ASP A 33 17.30 -5.45 24.37
C ASP A 33 16.82 -6.03 25.73
N GLU A 34 15.97 -7.09 25.83
CA GLU A 34 15.73 -7.82 27.11
C GLU A 34 15.06 -9.23 27.02
N VAL A 35 15.10 -9.94 28.17
CA VAL A 35 14.74 -11.33 28.53
C VAL A 35 13.24 -11.70 28.32
N SER A 36 12.73 -11.65 27.09
CA SER A 36 11.37 -12.14 26.79
C SER A 36 11.39 -13.57 26.26
N THR A 37 10.63 -14.47 26.89
CA THR A 37 10.49 -15.88 26.44
C THR A 37 9.40 -16.07 25.39
N THR A 38 8.67 -14.99 25.04
CA THR A 38 7.58 -15.02 24.06
C THR A 38 7.93 -14.18 22.83
N ALA A 39 7.69 -14.73 21.65
CA ALA A 39 7.98 -14.05 20.38
C ALA A 39 7.28 -12.67 20.29
N PRO A 40 7.96 -11.62 19.81
CA PRO A 40 7.40 -10.28 19.66
C PRO A 40 6.12 -10.30 18.83
N VAL A 41 5.17 -9.45 19.20
CA VAL A 41 3.93 -9.27 18.43
C VAL A 41 4.16 -8.15 17.42
N VAL A 42 4.05 -8.50 16.14
CA VAL A 42 4.03 -7.55 15.02
C VAL A 42 2.57 -7.34 14.63
N GLN A 43 2.04 -6.15 14.85
CA GLN A 43 0.66 -5.83 14.52
C GLN A 43 0.57 -4.79 13.41
N TRP A 44 -0.09 -5.16 12.34
CA TRP A 44 -0.30 -4.33 11.16
C TRP A 44 -1.67 -3.66 11.20
N TYR A 45 -1.68 -2.34 11.25
CA TYR A 45 -2.89 -1.51 11.24
C TYR A 45 -3.06 -0.91 9.85
N ALA A 46 -4.06 -1.36 9.10
CA ALA A 46 -4.30 -0.86 7.74
C ALA A 46 -5.78 -0.87 7.38
N PRO A 47 -6.19 -0.19 6.30
CA PRO A 47 -7.58 -0.19 5.87
C PRO A 47 -7.95 -1.47 5.08
N PHE A 48 -7.68 -2.65 5.65
CA PHE A 48 -7.86 -3.98 5.03
C PHE A 48 -9.24 -4.25 4.41
N LEU A 49 -10.27 -3.51 4.84
CA LEU A 49 -11.64 -3.68 4.37
C LEU A 49 -12.15 -2.48 3.55
N SER A 50 -11.31 -1.52 3.14
CA SER A 50 -11.77 -0.32 2.43
C SER A 50 -11.81 -0.45 0.90
N GLY A 51 -10.96 -1.32 0.33
CA GLY A 51 -10.80 -1.47 -1.12
C GLY A 51 -10.02 -0.34 -1.80
N GLY A 52 -9.35 0.52 -1.03
CA GLY A 52 -8.45 1.57 -1.55
C GLY A 52 -7.02 1.09 -1.83
N GLY A 53 -6.15 1.99 -2.30
CA GLY A 53 -4.74 1.65 -2.59
C GLY A 53 -3.97 1.15 -1.35
N TYR A 54 -4.12 1.82 -0.21
CA TYR A 54 -3.57 1.38 1.07
C TYR A 54 -4.06 -0.02 1.48
N CYS A 55 -5.30 -0.36 1.15
CA CYS A 55 -5.88 -1.68 1.43
C CYS A 55 -5.15 -2.76 0.63
N SER A 56 -5.04 -2.58 -0.69
CA SER A 56 -4.38 -3.55 -1.58
C SER A 56 -2.91 -3.74 -1.21
N GLU A 57 -2.19 -2.65 -0.97
CA GLU A 57 -0.78 -2.69 -0.57
C GLU A 57 -0.58 -3.43 0.75
N ALA A 58 -1.41 -3.13 1.77
CA ALA A 58 -1.33 -3.80 3.06
C ALA A 58 -1.60 -5.31 2.95
N ILE A 59 -2.55 -5.73 2.11
CA ILE A 59 -2.82 -7.14 1.86
C ILE A 59 -1.59 -7.82 1.27
N SER A 60 -0.94 -7.21 0.26
CA SER A 60 0.27 -7.76 -0.35
C SER A 60 1.43 -7.88 0.63
N PHE A 61 1.68 -6.86 1.46
CA PHE A 61 2.74 -6.93 2.47
C PHE A 61 2.46 -7.97 3.55
N VAL A 62 1.24 -8.00 4.11
CA VAL A 62 0.88 -8.99 5.14
C VAL A 62 0.94 -10.41 4.57
N GLY A 63 0.48 -10.62 3.33
CA GLY A 63 0.59 -11.92 2.67
C GLY A 63 2.05 -12.36 2.50
N ALA A 64 2.94 -11.44 2.09
CA ALA A 64 4.37 -11.72 1.98
C ALA A 64 4.99 -12.05 3.35
N VAL A 65 4.64 -11.32 4.40
CA VAL A 65 5.13 -11.57 5.77
C VAL A 65 4.61 -12.91 6.31
N ASP A 66 3.34 -13.24 6.10
CA ASP A 66 2.77 -14.54 6.49
C ASP A 66 3.47 -15.71 5.75
N ASN A 67 3.81 -15.53 4.48
CA ASN A 67 4.51 -16.54 3.68
C ASN A 67 5.92 -16.86 4.17
N VAL A 68 6.56 -15.99 4.97
CA VAL A 68 7.86 -16.29 5.60
C VAL A 68 7.75 -17.42 6.63
N LYS A 69 6.57 -17.61 7.24
CA LYS A 69 6.32 -18.64 8.27
C LYS A 69 7.38 -18.64 9.39
N SER A 70 7.77 -17.44 9.83
CA SER A 70 8.81 -17.28 10.87
C SER A 70 8.25 -17.53 12.27
N PRO A 71 8.92 -18.34 13.12
CA PRO A 71 8.58 -18.45 14.53
C PRO A 71 9.08 -17.26 15.37
N LEU A 72 9.82 -16.31 14.76
CA LEU A 72 10.45 -15.18 15.46
C LEU A 72 9.45 -14.10 15.87
N PHE A 73 8.23 -14.11 15.34
CA PHE A 73 7.20 -13.13 15.70
C PHE A 73 5.80 -13.72 15.52
N SER A 74 4.82 -13.10 16.18
CA SER A 74 3.39 -13.34 15.93
C SER A 74 2.81 -12.19 15.12
N LEU A 75 2.22 -12.49 13.97
CA LEU A 75 1.57 -11.50 13.10
C LEU A 75 0.11 -11.31 13.48
N ARG A 76 -0.30 -10.06 13.64
CA ARG A 76 -1.69 -9.62 13.84
C ARG A 76 -2.06 -8.53 12.84
N ILE A 77 -3.33 -8.45 12.47
CA ILE A 77 -3.85 -7.38 11.62
C ILE A 77 -5.09 -6.72 12.22
N THR A 78 -5.26 -5.42 11.97
CA THR A 78 -6.38 -4.63 12.48
C THR A 78 -6.85 -3.61 11.46
N GLN A 79 -8.17 -3.47 11.28
CA GLN A 79 -8.75 -2.39 10.49
C GLN A 79 -8.38 -1.02 11.07
N HIS A 80 -7.85 -0.14 10.23
CA HIS A 80 -7.38 1.18 10.62
C HIS A 80 -7.38 2.15 9.43
N GLY A 81 -7.42 3.44 9.69
CA GLY A 81 -7.12 4.49 8.71
C GLY A 81 -8.15 4.76 7.61
N ASP A 82 -9.18 3.94 7.46
CA ASP A 82 -10.26 4.18 6.49
C ASP A 82 -11.54 3.43 6.86
N SER A 83 -12.64 3.80 6.21
CA SER A 83 -13.96 3.18 6.38
C SER A 83 -14.02 1.79 5.76
N VAL A 84 -14.81 0.91 6.36
CA VAL A 84 -15.14 -0.40 5.79
C VAL A 84 -16.05 -0.20 4.58
N ASN A 85 -15.73 -0.85 3.47
CA ASN A 85 -16.56 -0.94 2.29
C ASN A 85 -17.19 -2.35 2.22
N PRO A 86 -18.48 -2.52 2.58
CA PRO A 86 -19.12 -3.83 2.62
C PRO A 86 -19.13 -4.58 1.28
N SER A 87 -19.30 -3.85 0.17
CA SER A 87 -19.32 -4.44 -1.18
C SER A 87 -17.96 -5.01 -1.56
N PHE A 88 -16.88 -4.34 -1.14
CA PHE A 88 -15.52 -4.85 -1.31
C PHE A 88 -15.25 -6.01 -0.32
N SER A 89 -15.49 -5.82 0.97
CA SER A 89 -15.12 -6.80 1.99
C SER A 89 -15.82 -8.15 1.83
N THR A 90 -17.04 -8.16 1.29
CA THR A 90 -17.79 -9.41 1.03
C THR A 90 -17.36 -10.13 -0.25
N THR A 91 -16.62 -9.45 -1.15
CA THR A 91 -16.13 -10.00 -2.42
C THR A 91 -14.64 -10.34 -2.40
N LEU A 92 -14.00 -10.25 -1.23
CA LEU A 92 -12.59 -10.63 -1.06
C LEU A 92 -12.34 -12.09 -1.50
N PRO A 93 -11.22 -12.38 -2.19
CA PRO A 93 -10.79 -13.74 -2.50
C PRO A 93 -10.69 -14.64 -1.24
N THR A 94 -10.92 -15.94 -1.41
CA THR A 94 -11.04 -16.90 -0.29
C THR A 94 -9.75 -17.06 0.52
N ASP A 95 -8.61 -16.99 -0.15
CA ASP A 95 -7.27 -16.95 0.42
C ASP A 95 -7.05 -15.70 1.28
N ILE A 96 -7.44 -14.51 0.79
CA ILE A 96 -7.37 -13.28 1.58
C ILE A 96 -8.30 -13.34 2.80
N GLN A 97 -9.51 -13.90 2.65
CA GLN A 97 -10.39 -14.15 3.79
C GLN A 97 -9.76 -15.11 4.81
N ALA A 98 -9.01 -16.13 4.36
CA ALA A 98 -8.32 -17.06 5.24
C ALA A 98 -7.16 -16.38 5.98
N LEU A 99 -6.34 -15.58 5.27
CA LEU A 99 -5.30 -14.74 5.87
C LEU A 99 -5.89 -13.85 6.96
N PHE A 100 -7.01 -13.18 6.67
CA PHE A 100 -7.67 -12.32 7.66
C PHE A 100 -8.16 -13.14 8.84
N ARG A 101 -8.86 -14.26 8.64
CA ARG A 101 -9.31 -15.10 9.76
C ARG A 101 -8.16 -15.58 10.67
N SER A 102 -6.98 -15.84 10.12
CA SER A 102 -5.81 -16.31 10.88
C SER A 102 -5.15 -15.21 11.71
N HIS A 103 -5.14 -13.96 11.24
CA HIS A 103 -4.38 -12.87 11.87
C HIS A 103 -5.24 -11.75 12.47
N TRP A 104 -6.55 -11.74 12.22
CA TRP A 104 -7.42 -10.64 12.63
C TRP A 104 -7.41 -10.46 14.15
N PHE A 105 -7.17 -9.22 14.56
CA PHE A 105 -7.14 -8.86 15.95
C PHE A 105 -7.92 -7.57 16.20
N THR A 106 -8.91 -7.67 17.07
CA THR A 106 -9.68 -6.54 17.59
C THR A 106 -9.70 -6.69 19.11
N SER A 107 -8.99 -5.85 19.86
CA SER A 107 -9.06 -5.90 21.33
C SER A 107 -9.13 -4.51 21.95
N PRO A 108 -10.12 -4.26 22.83
CA PRO A 108 -10.18 -3.05 23.64
C PRO A 108 -9.34 -3.12 24.94
N SER A 109 -8.68 -4.24 25.25
CA SER A 109 -7.97 -4.45 26.54
C SER A 109 -6.64 -5.22 26.43
N ALA A 110 -6.04 -5.27 25.25
CA ALA A 110 -4.78 -6.00 25.07
C ALA A 110 -3.56 -5.17 25.50
N THR A 111 -2.52 -5.89 25.93
CA THR A 111 -1.15 -5.35 25.92
C THR A 111 -0.82 -4.82 24.53
N PRO A 112 -0.15 -3.65 24.43
CA PRO A 112 0.28 -3.11 23.15
C PRO A 112 1.15 -4.15 22.42
N PRO A 113 1.14 -4.16 21.07
CA PRO A 113 2.07 -4.97 20.32
C PRO A 113 3.49 -4.48 20.57
N THR A 114 4.45 -5.37 20.44
CA THR A 114 5.86 -5.01 20.49
C THR A 114 6.20 -4.07 19.32
N ILE A 115 5.76 -4.42 18.11
CA ILE A 115 5.94 -3.62 16.90
C ILE A 115 4.58 -3.27 16.31
N ALA A 116 4.29 -1.99 16.13
CA ALA A 116 3.10 -1.52 15.43
C ALA A 116 3.46 -0.92 14.07
N ILE A 117 2.86 -1.44 13.00
CA ILE A 117 2.92 -0.82 11.67
C ILE A 117 1.62 -0.06 11.41
N CYS A 118 1.68 1.27 11.39
CA CYS A 118 0.58 2.15 11.07
C CYS A 118 0.58 2.46 9.57
N HIS A 119 -0.17 1.66 8.82
CA HIS A 119 -0.24 1.71 7.37
C HIS A 119 -1.49 2.49 6.93
N SER A 120 -1.35 3.80 6.84
CA SER A 120 -2.42 4.74 6.50
C SER A 120 -1.83 6.14 6.25
N GLU A 121 -2.69 7.14 6.02
CA GLU A 121 -2.23 8.52 6.02
C GLU A 121 -1.99 9.04 7.46
N PRO A 122 -0.99 9.91 7.70
CA PRO A 122 -0.59 10.39 9.03
C PRO A 122 -1.69 10.98 9.94
N GLY A 123 -2.78 11.48 9.38
CA GLY A 123 -3.95 11.95 10.11
C GLY A 123 -4.69 10.84 10.88
N ALA A 124 -4.59 9.58 10.46
CA ALA A 124 -5.14 8.43 11.17
C ALA A 124 -4.29 7.96 12.35
N TRP A 125 -3.02 8.35 12.42
CA TRP A 125 -2.14 7.90 13.49
C TRP A 125 -2.52 8.51 14.83
N ASN A 126 -1.98 8.03 15.94
CA ASN A 126 -2.36 8.46 17.28
C ASN A 126 -1.76 9.85 17.62
N PRO A 127 -2.54 10.84 18.09
CA PRO A 127 -4.00 10.85 18.28
C PRO A 127 -4.77 11.09 16.98
N PRO A 128 -5.70 10.20 16.56
CA PRO A 128 -6.30 10.27 15.24
C PRO A 128 -7.16 11.52 15.05
N ARG A 129 -7.16 12.07 13.84
CA ARG A 129 -7.94 13.27 13.46
C ARG A 129 -9.38 12.96 13.07
N TYR A 130 -9.75 11.68 13.04
CA TYR A 130 -11.11 11.18 12.76
C TYR A 130 -11.29 9.82 13.43
N GLN A 131 -12.50 9.28 13.37
CA GLN A 131 -12.82 8.01 14.01
C GLN A 131 -12.10 6.83 13.35
N THR A 132 -11.14 6.25 14.04
CA THR A 132 -10.41 5.04 13.65
C THR A 132 -9.77 4.39 14.87
N SER A 133 -9.16 3.21 14.71
CA SER A 133 -8.41 2.54 15.78
C SER A 133 -7.13 3.33 16.14
N LEU A 134 -6.60 3.15 17.36
CA LEU A 134 -5.37 3.83 17.77
C LEU A 134 -4.13 3.13 17.19
N CYS A 135 -3.31 3.86 16.44
CA CYS A 135 -2.02 3.37 15.95
C CYS A 135 -0.95 4.49 15.96
N PRO A 136 0.22 4.29 16.59
CA PRO A 136 0.52 3.15 17.46
C PRO A 136 -0.30 3.26 18.76
N PRO A 137 -0.74 2.15 19.36
CA PRO A 137 -1.30 2.19 20.71
C PRO A 137 -0.20 2.58 21.72
N GLN A 138 -0.61 3.19 22.83
CA GLN A 138 0.32 3.60 23.89
C GLN A 138 1.05 2.36 24.47
N GLY A 139 2.37 2.48 24.65
CA GLY A 139 3.21 1.40 25.15
C GLY A 139 3.72 0.44 24.08
N THR A 140 3.50 0.74 22.79
CA THR A 140 4.24 0.09 21.69
C THR A 140 5.73 0.35 21.87
N GLU A 141 6.56 -0.68 21.73
CA GLU A 141 8.02 -0.57 21.88
C GLU A 141 8.68 -0.01 20.62
N TYR A 142 8.15 -0.35 19.44
CA TYR A 142 8.65 0.13 18.16
C TYR A 142 7.51 0.45 17.16
N ALA A 143 7.46 1.69 16.67
CA ALA A 143 6.39 2.19 15.83
C ALA A 143 6.88 2.55 14.42
N ILE A 144 6.21 1.99 13.41
CA ILE A 144 6.53 2.19 12.00
C ILE A 144 5.33 2.83 11.30
N GLY A 145 5.51 4.00 10.70
CA GLY A 145 4.51 4.62 9.83
C GLY A 145 4.71 4.22 8.36
N ARG A 146 3.79 3.47 7.75
CA ARG A 146 3.79 3.21 6.31
C ARG A 146 2.81 4.14 5.61
N THR A 147 3.31 5.00 4.73
CA THR A 147 2.45 5.93 3.99
C THR A 147 2.92 6.12 2.54
N MET A 148 1.95 6.12 1.62
CA MET A 148 2.12 6.41 0.19
C MET A 148 1.38 7.71 -0.14
N PHE A 149 1.58 8.76 0.67
CA PHE A 149 0.95 10.05 0.43
C PHE A 149 1.57 10.74 -0.81
N GLU A 150 0.96 10.54 -1.97
CA GLU A 150 1.46 10.96 -3.29
C GLU A 150 1.24 12.45 -3.57
N THR A 151 1.94 13.31 -2.83
CA THR A 151 1.92 14.76 -3.02
C THR A 151 3.33 15.32 -3.12
N ASP A 152 3.46 16.51 -3.73
CA ASP A 152 4.72 17.24 -3.84
C ASP A 152 5.20 17.88 -2.52
N ARG A 153 4.34 17.86 -1.49
CA ARG A 153 4.57 18.42 -0.15
C ARG A 153 3.71 17.72 0.90
N LEU A 154 4.17 17.74 2.15
CA LEU A 154 3.37 17.28 3.27
C LEU A 154 2.47 18.40 3.84
N PRO A 155 1.27 18.07 4.33
CA PRO A 155 0.47 18.98 5.14
C PRO A 155 1.22 19.50 6.37
N SER A 156 0.90 20.73 6.80
CA SER A 156 1.52 21.33 7.98
C SER A 156 1.32 20.48 9.24
N GLY A 157 2.38 20.34 10.03
CA GLY A 157 2.43 19.56 11.26
C GLY A 157 2.58 18.04 11.08
N TRP A 158 2.53 17.51 9.86
CA TRP A 158 2.71 16.07 9.64
C TRP A 158 4.14 15.61 9.90
N ALA A 159 5.15 16.42 9.54
CA ALA A 159 6.55 16.09 9.79
C ALA A 159 6.85 15.96 11.29
N GLN A 160 6.44 16.95 12.08
CA GLN A 160 6.58 16.91 13.54
C GLN A 160 5.83 15.72 14.15
N ARG A 161 4.59 15.48 13.72
CA ARG A 161 3.82 14.33 14.17
C ARG A 161 4.55 13.02 13.92
N MET A 162 5.12 12.84 12.73
CA MET A 162 5.90 11.65 12.39
C MET A 162 7.10 11.48 13.30
N ASP A 163 7.84 12.56 13.54
CA ASP A 163 8.98 12.53 14.43
C ASP A 163 8.60 12.18 15.87
N ASP A 164 7.50 12.75 16.37
CA ASP A 164 7.09 12.58 17.76
C ASP A 164 6.59 11.15 18.09
N ILE A 165 6.03 10.42 17.12
CA ILE A 165 5.30 9.16 17.39
C ILE A 165 5.83 7.91 16.68
N MET A 166 6.76 8.07 15.72
CA MET A 166 7.29 6.95 14.94
C MET A 166 8.81 6.84 15.09
N ASP A 167 9.28 5.60 15.10
CA ASP A 167 10.69 5.24 15.03
C ASP A 167 11.16 5.19 13.57
N GLU A 168 10.33 4.67 12.67
CA GLU A 168 10.57 4.66 11.23
C GLU A 168 9.35 5.13 10.41
N ILE A 169 9.64 5.74 9.26
CA ILE A 169 8.65 6.14 8.26
C ILE A 169 8.99 5.44 6.95
N TRP A 170 8.15 4.48 6.56
CA TRP A 170 8.29 3.74 5.32
C TRP A 170 7.57 4.47 4.19
N VAL A 171 8.32 4.84 3.16
CA VAL A 171 7.81 5.49 1.94
C VAL A 171 8.10 4.63 0.70
N PRO A 172 7.27 4.67 -0.36
CA PRO A 172 7.36 3.73 -1.48
C PRO A 172 8.57 3.99 -2.39
N THR A 173 9.09 5.23 -2.42
CA THR A 173 10.08 5.63 -3.42
C THR A 173 11.10 6.60 -2.85
N MET A 174 12.25 6.72 -3.54
CA MET A 174 13.23 7.78 -3.27
C MET A 174 12.66 9.19 -3.47
N PHE A 175 11.69 9.35 -4.38
CA PHE A 175 10.99 10.61 -4.58
C PHE A 175 10.20 11.00 -3.32
N ALA A 176 9.41 10.08 -2.78
CA ALA A 176 8.69 10.30 -1.53
C ALA A 176 9.66 10.56 -0.37
N LYS A 177 10.78 9.83 -0.28
CA LYS A 177 11.83 10.10 0.72
C LYS A 177 12.31 11.54 0.65
N SER A 178 12.64 12.04 -0.54
CA SER A 178 13.10 13.42 -0.72
C SER A 178 12.06 14.47 -0.29
N ILE A 179 10.77 14.21 -0.53
CA ILE A 179 9.67 15.11 -0.12
C ILE A 179 9.53 15.13 1.41
N PHE A 180 9.59 13.96 2.05
CA PHE A 180 9.42 13.84 3.49
C PHE A 180 10.58 14.49 4.24
N GLU A 181 11.81 14.28 3.78
CA GLU A 181 13.01 14.94 4.32
C GLU A 181 12.95 16.45 4.11
N ALA A 182 12.58 16.92 2.92
CA ALA A 182 12.42 18.35 2.64
C ALA A 182 11.31 19.00 3.49
N ALA A 183 10.29 18.23 3.87
CA ALA A 183 9.22 18.68 4.76
C ALA A 183 9.61 18.67 6.25
N GLY A 184 10.80 18.17 6.60
CA GLY A 184 11.34 18.18 7.97
C GLY A 184 11.20 16.87 8.75
N VAL A 185 10.84 15.76 8.10
CA VAL A 185 10.94 14.43 8.75
C VAL A 185 12.42 14.07 8.89
N PRO A 186 12.91 13.60 10.05
CA PRO A 186 14.31 13.26 10.22
C PRO A 186 14.80 12.22 9.19
N PRO A 187 15.87 12.49 8.43
CA PRO A 187 16.32 11.61 7.35
C PRO A 187 16.66 10.18 7.77
N ASN A 188 17.10 10.01 9.03
CA ASN A 188 17.42 8.71 9.62
C ASN A 188 16.18 7.86 9.95
N LYS A 189 14.99 8.46 10.01
CA LYS A 189 13.71 7.74 10.19
C LYS A 189 13.09 7.32 8.86
N VAL A 190 13.42 7.98 7.75
CA VAL A 190 12.75 7.72 6.46
C VAL A 190 13.41 6.55 5.73
N VAL A 191 12.71 5.44 5.62
CA VAL A 191 13.15 4.21 4.96
C VAL A 191 12.36 4.00 3.67
N VAL A 192 13.05 3.66 2.58
CA VAL A 192 12.37 3.33 1.31
C VAL A 192 12.03 1.85 1.30
N VAL A 193 10.74 1.55 1.37
CA VAL A 193 10.18 0.20 1.21
C VAL A 193 9.26 0.24 0.00
N PRO A 194 9.66 -0.31 -1.16
CA PRO A 194 8.84 -0.29 -2.37
C PRO A 194 7.53 -1.05 -2.21
N GLU A 195 6.53 -0.65 -2.98
CA GLU A 195 5.27 -1.40 -3.09
C GLU A 195 5.51 -2.81 -3.63
N ALA A 196 4.76 -3.78 -3.10
CA ALA A 196 4.78 -5.16 -3.56
C ALA A 196 3.55 -5.44 -4.43
N ILE A 197 3.72 -6.30 -5.43
CA ILE A 197 2.62 -6.88 -6.22
C ILE A 197 2.72 -8.40 -6.15
N ASP A 198 1.57 -9.07 -6.26
CA ASP A 198 1.50 -10.52 -6.40
C ASP A 198 1.91 -10.91 -7.83
N VAL A 199 3.14 -11.38 -8.00
CA VAL A 199 3.71 -11.67 -9.32
C VAL A 199 3.21 -12.98 -9.91
N GLU A 200 2.65 -13.86 -9.08
CA GLU A 200 1.97 -15.07 -9.50
C GLU A 200 0.58 -14.73 -10.06
N PHE A 201 -0.16 -13.84 -9.39
CA PHE A 201 -1.47 -13.38 -9.87
C PHE A 201 -1.35 -12.51 -11.13
N PHE A 202 -0.38 -11.61 -11.17
CA PHE A 202 -0.13 -10.73 -12.32
C PHE A 202 0.84 -11.34 -13.35
N ASP A 203 0.94 -12.68 -13.43
CA ASP A 203 1.80 -13.36 -14.40
C ASP A 203 1.24 -13.19 -15.83
N PRO A 204 1.94 -12.46 -16.73
CA PRO A 204 1.46 -12.17 -18.08
C PRO A 204 1.28 -13.44 -18.93
N ASP A 205 1.99 -14.53 -18.62
CA ASP A 205 1.89 -15.79 -19.36
C ASP A 205 0.59 -16.55 -19.02
N THR A 206 -0.07 -16.20 -17.91
CA THR A 206 -1.33 -16.80 -17.46
C THR A 206 -2.55 -15.93 -17.74
N ALA A 207 -2.32 -14.66 -18.10
CA ALA A 207 -3.38 -13.71 -18.37
C ALA A 207 -4.14 -14.08 -19.65
N THR A 208 -5.48 -14.05 -19.59
CA THR A 208 -6.31 -14.20 -20.79
C THR A 208 -6.41 -12.84 -21.49
N PRO A 209 -5.95 -12.70 -22.75
CA PRO A 209 -6.06 -11.44 -23.48
C PRO A 209 -7.52 -11.02 -23.64
N LEU A 210 -7.78 -9.71 -23.61
CA LEU A 210 -9.10 -9.18 -23.93
C LEU A 210 -9.47 -9.59 -25.37
N PRO A 211 -10.72 -10.04 -25.62
CA PRO A 211 -11.15 -10.34 -26.97
C PRO A 211 -11.13 -9.04 -27.80
N SER A 212 -10.20 -8.94 -28.75
CA SER A 212 -10.11 -7.81 -29.66
C SER A 212 -10.35 -8.25 -31.09
N LYS A 213 -11.05 -7.40 -31.86
CA LYS A 213 -11.19 -7.54 -33.32
C LYS A 213 -10.07 -6.82 -34.09
N THR A 214 -9.20 -6.08 -33.40
CA THR A 214 -8.13 -5.28 -33.98
C THR A 214 -6.76 -5.89 -33.67
N THR A 215 -5.79 -5.58 -34.52
CA THR A 215 -4.42 -6.12 -34.44
C THR A 215 -3.65 -5.54 -33.24
N THR A 216 -4.03 -4.36 -32.74
CA THR A 216 -3.43 -3.74 -31.55
C THR A 216 -4.50 -3.10 -30.65
N THR A 217 -4.43 -3.38 -29.36
CA THR A 217 -5.27 -2.74 -28.33
C THR A 217 -4.37 -2.14 -27.25
N LEU A 218 -4.49 -0.83 -27.04
CA LEU A 218 -3.88 -0.14 -25.92
C LEU A 218 -4.91 -0.07 -24.80
N SER A 219 -4.82 -0.99 -23.85
CA SER A 219 -5.67 -0.96 -22.65
C SER A 219 -5.01 -0.10 -21.58
N HIS A 220 -5.61 1.05 -21.28
CA HIS A 220 -5.29 1.79 -20.07
C HIS A 220 -6.32 1.38 -19.00
N GLY A 221 -5.96 0.33 -18.27
CA GLY A 221 -6.67 -0.11 -17.08
C GLY A 221 -6.28 0.78 -15.92
N SER A 222 -7.00 1.88 -15.74
CA SER A 222 -6.92 2.62 -14.50
C SER A 222 -8.05 2.09 -13.62
N ASN A 223 -7.74 1.40 -12.53
CA ASN A 223 -8.70 1.30 -11.41
C ASN A 223 -8.93 2.68 -10.75
N ASP A 224 -8.57 3.74 -11.46
CA ASP A 224 -8.49 5.09 -11.00
C ASP A 224 -9.81 5.79 -11.21
N ARG A 225 -10.08 6.69 -10.29
CA ARG A 225 -11.16 7.65 -10.41
C ARG A 225 -10.80 8.61 -11.55
N TRP A 226 -11.79 9.03 -12.32
CA TRP A 226 -11.62 9.98 -13.44
C TRP A 226 -11.21 11.38 -12.93
N GLU A 227 -9.93 11.55 -12.63
CA GLU A 227 -9.34 12.73 -11.96
C GLU A 227 -8.22 13.36 -12.78
N GLU A 228 -8.02 14.68 -12.65
CA GLU A 228 -6.97 15.41 -13.36
C GLU A 228 -5.55 14.86 -13.07
N ARG A 229 -5.28 14.43 -11.82
CA ARG A 229 -3.97 13.88 -11.41
C ARG A 229 -3.60 12.61 -12.19
N LYS A 230 -4.59 11.91 -12.76
CA LYS A 230 -4.39 10.70 -13.56
C LYS A 230 -4.03 10.99 -15.02
N GLY A 231 -3.99 12.26 -15.41
CA GLY A 231 -3.43 12.68 -16.69
C GLY A 231 -4.22 12.21 -17.91
N TRP A 232 -5.50 11.88 -17.77
CA TRP A 232 -6.33 11.33 -18.85
C TRP A 232 -6.37 12.23 -20.10
N LYS A 233 -6.33 13.57 -19.92
CA LYS A 233 -6.25 14.52 -21.05
C LYS A 233 -4.96 14.35 -21.84
N SER A 234 -3.84 14.20 -21.15
CA SER A 234 -2.52 13.99 -21.77
C SER A 234 -2.49 12.65 -22.50
N LEU A 235 -3.06 11.59 -21.90
CA LEU A 235 -3.22 10.29 -22.55
C LEU A 235 -4.02 10.39 -23.85
N LEU A 236 -5.19 11.04 -23.83
CA LEU A 236 -6.03 11.21 -25.02
C LEU A 236 -5.33 12.03 -26.11
N LYS A 237 -4.69 13.14 -25.75
CA LYS A 237 -3.92 13.96 -26.69
C LYS A 237 -2.79 13.16 -27.33
N ALA A 238 -2.05 12.40 -26.54
CA ALA A 238 -0.97 11.55 -27.03
C ALA A 238 -1.49 10.45 -27.96
N TYR A 239 -2.60 9.78 -27.60
CA TYR A 239 -3.23 8.76 -28.42
C TYR A 239 -3.67 9.30 -29.79
N LEU A 240 -4.43 10.40 -29.80
CA LEU A 240 -4.93 11.01 -31.05
C LEU A 240 -3.80 11.57 -31.92
N ALA A 241 -2.72 12.05 -31.31
CA ALA A 241 -1.54 12.50 -32.05
C ALA A 241 -0.75 11.34 -32.66
N ALA A 242 -0.63 10.22 -31.94
CA ALA A 242 0.11 9.04 -32.39
C ALA A 242 -0.64 8.24 -33.46
N PHE A 243 -1.96 8.14 -33.36
CA PHE A 243 -2.82 7.35 -34.25
C PHE A 243 -3.83 8.26 -34.96
N SER A 244 -3.32 9.04 -35.92
CA SER A 244 -4.10 10.07 -36.62
C SER A 244 -4.52 9.66 -38.04
N ARG A 245 -4.07 8.50 -38.52
CA ARG A 245 -4.35 8.05 -39.87
C ARG A 245 -5.56 7.13 -39.89
N ALA A 246 -6.32 7.18 -40.97
CA ALA A 246 -7.52 6.36 -41.13
C ALA A 246 -7.22 4.85 -41.22
N ASP A 247 -5.98 4.47 -41.52
CA ASP A 247 -5.49 3.09 -41.62
C ASP A 247 -4.84 2.57 -40.32
N ASP A 248 -4.79 3.36 -39.25
CA ASP A 248 -4.27 2.91 -37.95
C ASP A 248 -5.25 1.94 -37.28
N ASP A 249 -4.87 0.66 -37.16
CA ASP A 249 -5.67 -0.40 -36.52
C ASP A 249 -5.36 -0.54 -35.02
N VAL A 250 -5.63 0.54 -34.27
CA VAL A 250 -5.35 0.64 -32.83
C VAL A 250 -6.60 1.10 -32.08
N VAL A 251 -6.87 0.48 -30.94
CA VAL A 251 -7.98 0.84 -30.05
C VAL A 251 -7.46 1.21 -28.67
N LEU A 252 -7.82 2.40 -28.18
CA LEU A 252 -7.65 2.78 -26.77
C LEU A 252 -8.85 2.31 -25.94
N VAL A 253 -8.63 1.41 -25.00
CA VAL A 253 -9.63 1.00 -24.01
C VAL A 253 -9.37 1.73 -22.70
N LEU A 254 -10.34 2.52 -22.25
CA LEU A 254 -10.30 3.23 -20.97
C LEU A 254 -11.25 2.55 -19.98
N LEU A 255 -10.68 1.90 -18.96
CA LEU A 255 -11.44 1.49 -17.80
C LEU A 255 -11.32 2.58 -16.73
N THR A 256 -12.44 3.04 -16.20
CA THR A 256 -12.48 4.13 -15.21
C THR A 256 -13.64 3.94 -14.24
N ASN A 257 -13.47 4.47 -13.03
CA ASN A 257 -14.54 4.62 -12.04
C ASN A 257 -14.93 6.10 -11.87
N ALA A 258 -16.18 6.36 -11.47
CA ALA A 258 -16.64 7.73 -11.21
C ALA A 258 -15.94 8.33 -9.98
N TYR A 259 -15.53 9.61 -10.07
CA TYR A 259 -14.84 10.31 -8.97
C TYR A 259 -15.80 10.81 -7.87
N HIS A 260 -17.07 11.06 -8.21
CA HIS A 260 -18.15 11.42 -7.28
C HIS A 260 -19.52 10.95 -7.81
N SER A 261 -20.51 10.76 -6.93
CA SER A 261 -21.89 10.38 -7.27
C SER A 261 -22.73 11.52 -7.83
N SER A 262 -22.26 12.76 -7.72
CA SER A 262 -22.89 13.90 -8.39
C SER A 262 -22.47 13.90 -9.85
N SER A 263 -23.44 13.72 -10.74
CA SER A 263 -23.33 13.80 -12.20
C SER A 263 -22.95 15.20 -12.75
N ASP A 264 -22.35 16.05 -11.92
CA ASP A 264 -22.03 17.42 -12.28
C ASP A 264 -20.63 17.51 -12.90
N PHE A 265 -20.60 17.35 -14.23
CA PHE A 265 -19.46 17.74 -15.07
C PHE A 265 -19.58 19.20 -15.53
N ALA A 266 -20.12 20.12 -14.70
CA ALA A 266 -20.18 21.52 -15.07
C ALA A 266 -18.79 22.06 -15.39
N VAL A 267 -18.67 22.53 -16.63
CA VAL A 267 -17.55 23.27 -17.17
C VAL A 267 -17.31 24.48 -16.27
N ARG A 268 -16.20 24.48 -15.52
CA ARG A 268 -15.60 25.70 -14.98
C ARG A 268 -14.59 26.25 -15.98
#